data_AF-A0A1V5TGI2-F1
#
_entry.id   AF-A0A1V5TGI2-F1
#
_cell.length_a   1.000
_cell.length_b   1.000
_cell.length_c   1.000
_cell.angle_alpha   90.00
_cell.angle_beta   90.00
_cell.angle_gamma   90.00
#
_symmetry.space_group_name_H-M   'P 1'
#
loop_
_entity.id
_entity.type
_entity.pdbx_description
1 polymer ?
#
loop_
_entity_poly.entity_id
_entity_poly.type
_entity_poly.pdbx_seq_one_letter_code
_entity_poly.pdbx_strand_id
1 'polypeptide(L)' 'MMDPSGAGARSPVGEFGWDGAAGAYVLIDTTNRLACFLGMQVFGNDRAYRQFHPAVRDTVYETLGL' A
#
# COMPACT_ATOMS: atom_id res chain seq x y z
N MET A 1 7.34 -2.21 5.78
CA MET A 1 6.86 -3.43 6.40
C MET A 1 7.82 -3.86 7.49
N MET A 2 7.38 -4.49 8.59
CA MET A 2 8.32 -5.17 9.51
C MET A 2 8.70 -6.57 9.01
N ASP A 3 7.72 -7.35 8.55
CA ASP A 3 7.94 -8.69 7.97
C ASP A 3 7.11 -8.82 6.67
N PRO A 4 7.73 -8.61 5.49
CA PRO A 4 7.08 -8.80 4.20
C PRO A 4 6.61 -10.23 3.96
N SER A 5 7.42 -11.22 4.40
CA SER A 5 7.20 -12.63 4.11
C SER A 5 5.97 -13.17 4.84
N GLY A 6 5.82 -12.84 6.13
CA GLY A 6 4.65 -13.20 6.92
C GLY A 6 3.35 -12.52 6.46
N ALA A 7 3.45 -11.43 5.71
CA ALA A 7 2.31 -10.66 5.21
C ALA A 7 2.00 -10.87 3.71
N GLY A 8 2.77 -11.73 3.02
CA GLY A 8 2.61 -11.97 1.58
C GLY A 8 2.79 -10.72 0.73
N ALA A 9 3.56 -9.74 1.21
CA ALA A 9 3.75 -8.46 0.54
C ALA A 9 5.04 -8.45 -0.30
N ARG A 10 4.99 -7.86 -1.49
CA ARG A 10 6.17 -7.61 -2.34
C ARG A 10 7.02 -6.42 -1.87
N SER A 11 6.59 -5.72 -0.83
CA SER A 11 7.28 -4.53 -0.36
C SER A 11 8.52 -4.82 0.48
N PRO A 12 9.55 -3.96 0.44
CA PRO A 12 10.75 -4.15 1.24
C PRO A 12 10.51 -3.88 2.73
N VAL A 13 11.41 -4.43 3.54
CA VAL A 13 11.50 -4.07 4.96
C VAL A 13 11.71 -2.56 5.08
N GLY A 14 10.96 -1.91 5.98
CA GLY A 14 11.02 -0.47 6.18
C GLY A 14 10.00 0.37 5.41
N GLU A 15 9.21 -0.20 4.48
CA GLU A 15 8.03 0.49 3.92
C GLU A 15 7.08 1.00 5.03
N PHE A 16 6.52 2.19 4.89
CA PHE A 16 5.53 2.71 5.84
C PHE A 16 4.44 3.49 5.13
N GLY A 17 3.34 3.76 5.83
CA GLY A 17 2.16 4.35 5.22
C GLY A 17 1.02 4.54 6.20
N TRP A 18 -0.11 4.98 5.65
CA TRP A 18 -1.33 5.21 6.42
C TRP A 18 -2.56 4.89 5.58
N ASP A 19 -3.60 4.38 6.25
CA ASP A 19 -4.95 4.29 5.71
C ASP A 19 -5.87 5.25 6.47
N GLY A 20 -6.59 6.08 5.74
CA GLY A 20 -7.55 7.05 6.24
C GLY A 20 -8.95 6.46 6.35
N ALA A 21 -9.74 6.95 7.31
CA ALA A 21 -11.10 6.46 7.58
C ALA A 21 -12.08 6.52 6.38
N ALA A 22 -11.75 7.31 5.35
CA ALA A 22 -12.48 7.40 4.09
C ALA A 22 -11.80 6.68 2.90
N GLY A 23 -10.90 5.73 3.19
CA GLY A 23 -10.21 4.87 2.23
C GLY A 23 -9.00 5.51 1.53
N ALA A 24 -8.62 6.73 1.92
CA ALA A 24 -7.42 7.38 1.40
C ALA A 24 -6.18 6.64 1.88
N TYR A 25 -5.21 6.45 1.00
CA TYR A 25 -4.06 5.59 1.29
C TYR A 25 -2.75 6.22 0.83
N VAL A 26 -1.73 6.11 1.68
CA VAL A 26 -0.36 6.50 1.35
C VAL A 26 0.60 5.36 1.67
N LEU A 27 1.57 5.16 0.79
CA LEU A 27 2.68 4.23 0.93
C LEU A 27 3.97 4.94 0.56
N ILE A 28 5.00 4.73 1.37
CA ILE A 28 6.35 5.27 1.20
C ILE A 28 7.33 4.10 1.30
N ASP A 29 8.10 3.91 0.23
CA ASP A 29 9.20 2.97 0.16
C ASP A 29 10.50 3.69 -0.21
N THR A 30 11.38 3.83 0.79
CA THR A 30 12.67 4.49 0.63
C THR A 30 13.70 3.65 -0.12
N THR A 31 13.52 2.33 -0.18
CA THR A 31 14.46 1.42 -0.88
C THR A 31 14.32 1.59 -2.38
N ASN A 32 13.09 1.55 -2.88
CA ASN A 32 12.82 1.74 -4.31
C ASN A 32 12.62 3.21 -4.70
N ARG A 33 12.70 4.15 -3.74
CA ARG A 33 12.41 5.58 -3.92
C ARG A 33 11.02 5.82 -4.51
N LEU A 34 10.05 5.07 -4.00
CA LEU A 34 8.66 5.04 -4.45
C LEU A 34 7.75 5.66 -3.39
N ALA A 35 6.81 6.48 -3.84
CA ALA A 35 5.69 6.94 -3.03
C ALA A 35 4.39 6.76 -3.83
N CYS A 36 3.37 6.19 -3.18
CA CYS A 36 2.05 6.02 -3.76
C CYS A 36 1.01 6.75 -2.90
N PHE A 37 0.11 7.47 -3.57
CA PHE A 37 -1.04 8.09 -2.93
C PHE A 37 -2.31 7.74 -3.71
N LEU A 38 -3.29 7.19 -3.01
CA LEU A 38 -4.64 6.96 -3.52
C LEU A 38 -5.61 7.87 -2.78
N GLY A 39 -6.19 8.82 -3.52
CA GLY A 39 -7.27 9.65 -3.01
C GLY A 39 -8.61 8.92 -3.06
N MET A 40 -9.26 8.75 -1.91
CA MET A 40 -10.63 8.21 -1.80
C MET A 40 -11.40 8.97 -0.73
N GLN A 41 -12.71 9.10 -0.92
CA GLN A 41 -13.62 9.71 0.05
C GLN A 41 -14.88 8.86 0.22
N VAL A 42 -14.71 7.62 0.70
CA VAL A 42 -15.81 6.72 1.04
C VAL A 42 -15.63 6.24 2.47
N PHE A 43 -16.36 6.86 3.39
CA PHE A 43 -16.27 6.58 4.82
C PHE A 43 -16.76 5.16 5.16
N GLY A 44 -16.01 4.44 5.99
CA GLY A 44 -16.37 3.09 6.44
C GLY A 44 -16.25 2.01 5.36
N ASN A 45 -15.52 2.27 4.28
CA ASN A 45 -15.29 1.30 3.21
C ASN A 45 -14.21 0.29 3.59
N ASP A 46 -14.61 -0.75 4.30
CA ASP A 46 -13.73 -1.85 4.73
C ASP A 46 -12.96 -2.54 3.59
N ARG A 47 -13.51 -2.51 2.37
CA ARG A 47 -12.82 -3.04 1.17
C ARG A 47 -11.59 -2.24 0.79
N ALA A 48 -11.53 -0.95 1.16
CA ALA A 48 -10.36 -0.12 0.88
C ALA A 48 -9.10 -0.75 1.49
N TYR A 49 -9.14 -0.99 2.80
CA TYR A 49 -8.06 -1.61 3.55
C TYR A 49 -7.77 -3.05 3.12
N ARG A 50 -8.81 -3.87 2.95
CA ARG A 50 -8.64 -5.32 2.73
C ARG A 50 -8.36 -5.72 1.29
N GLN A 51 -8.76 -4.91 0.32
CA GLN A 51 -8.71 -5.28 -1.10
C GLN A 51 -7.99 -4.22 -1.92
N PHE A 52 -8.36 -2.94 -1.79
CA PHE A 52 -7.90 -1.92 -2.72
C PHE A 52 -6.47 -1.48 -2.46
N HIS A 53 -6.08 -1.20 -1.21
CA HIS A 53 -4.70 -0.78 -0.90
C HIS A 53 -3.67 -1.86 -1.22
N PRO A 54 -3.88 -3.15 -0.84
CA PRO A 54 -2.97 -4.23 -1.24
C PRO A 54 -2.91 -4.39 -2.76
N ALA A 55 -4.05 -4.34 -3.45
CA ALA A 55 -4.08 -4.47 -4.91
C ALA A 55 -3.34 -3.33 -5.61
N VAL A 56 -3.51 -2.08 -5.14
CA VAL A 56 -2.79 -0.91 -5.67
C VAL A 56 -1.30 -1.06 -5.44
N ARG A 57 -0.87 -1.40 -4.22
CA ARG A 57 0.55 -1.68 -3.93
C ARG A 57 1.08 -2.75 -4.89
N ASP A 58 0.48 -3.93 -4.90
CA ASP A 58 1.00 -5.08 -5.65
C ASP A 58 1.04 -4.79 -7.15
N THR A 59 0.03 -4.09 -7.69
CA THR A 59 0.01 -3.66 -9.10
C THR A 59 1.13 -2.68 -9.42
N VAL A 60 1.39 -1.70 -8.54
CA VAL A 60 2.47 -0.74 -8.74
C VAL A 60 3.83 -1.44 -8.73
N TYR A 61 4.09 -2.30 -7.73
CA TYR A 61 5.34 -3.06 -7.65
C TYR A 61 5.52 -3.95 -8.89
N GLU A 62 4.47 -4.67 -9.31
CA GLU A 62 4.49 -5.50 -10.52
C GLU A 62 4.81 -4.70 -11.77
N THR A 63 4.12 -3.57 -11.96
CA THR A 63 4.25 -2.72 -13.15
C THR A 63 5.66 -2.14 -13.27
N LEU A 64 6.29 -1.84 -12.12
CA LEU A 64 7.65 -1.31 -12.05
C LEU A 64 8.74 -2.39 -12.04
N GLY A 65 8.36 -3.67 -11.98
CA GLY A 65 9.31 -4.79 -11.90
C GLY A 65 10.08 -4.84 -10.57
N LEU A 66 9.42 -4.45 -9.48
CA LEU A 66 9.95 -4.42 -8.11
C LEU A 66 9.53 -5.65 -7.29
#